data_AF-A0AAE0B0P8-F1
#
_entry.id   AF-A0AAE0B0P8-F1
#
_cell.length_a   1.000
_cell.length_b   1.000
_cell.length_c   1.000
_cell.angle_alpha   90.00
_cell.angle_beta   90.00
_cell.angle_gamma   90.00
#
_symmetry.space_group_name_H-M   'P 1'
#
loop_
_entity.id
_entity.type
_entity.pdbx_description
1 polymer ?
#
loop_
_entity_poly.entity_id
_entity_poly.type
_entity_poly.pdbx_seq_one_letter_code
_entity_poly.pdbx_strand_id
1 'polypeptide(L)'
;TWMEMFTLPFKIKSLNPIDKQNPSCKIDFLESVNDLVEPKDFTDFRNFTQFSLDYIDKEDVSFGTNMYKPRFGGHQTLQEREKSFYAKDHTLHCGFVNAPGFSSTGFDLDEKDKTFMSTCKIVVYSAIFGSFDFLRKPAKNKISDFSLKNICFVLFVDEKSLSTLSSEGNNPDDRGYIDLWRIVIVRNLPFDNISKNPKVAKFLGHRLFPSARYSIWIDSKVRLEADPMLMIERFLWRTGSEYAISNHYVRHCVWEEAARNLFLKKVTATAVDEQLKMYQSDGLTKFDPSNPNNLLPSYNPESCLIIRAHTPMSNLYSCVWFNEVVRFTNRDQLSFAYAYVKLRRMNPNSPFYLYMFKFNVDGSAKEILAIHKACEMCVANPVFQEAEVTVVSDSMVATSWVNRVGFGSLKHVKTIYDVRSMINLHGNLKIIHAPRAQNSFADMLAKRGSNNERDLMFVGD
;
A
#
# COMPACT_ATOMS: atom_id res chain seq x y z
N THR A 1 12.49 25.94 20.08
CA THR A 1 12.06 25.04 21.17
C THR A 1 10.64 24.55 20.86
N TRP A 2 10.51 23.32 20.36
CA TRP A 2 9.26 22.74 19.82
C TRP A 2 8.32 22.18 20.92
N MET A 3 8.21 22.86 22.06
CA MET A 3 7.55 22.32 23.26
C MET A 3 6.36 23.13 23.81
N GLU A 4 5.93 24.21 23.16
CA GLU A 4 4.91 25.12 23.75
C GLU A 4 3.55 25.19 23.02
N MET A 5 3.24 24.29 22.08
CA MET A 5 1.98 24.36 21.30
C MET A 5 0.89 23.32 21.66
N PHE A 6 0.99 22.61 22.79
CA PHE A 6 -0.02 21.59 23.15
C PHE A 6 -0.56 21.76 24.58
N THR A 7 -1.30 22.84 24.83
CA THR A 7 -2.17 22.95 26.01
C THR A 7 -3.46 23.72 25.68
N LEU A 8 -4.50 23.00 25.25
CA LEU A 8 -5.89 23.47 25.38
C LEU A 8 -6.79 22.32 25.87
N PRO A 9 -7.68 22.55 26.86
CA PRO A 9 -8.45 21.50 27.51
C PRO A 9 -9.71 21.14 26.70
N PHE A 10 -9.86 19.86 26.34
CA PHE A 10 -11.09 19.34 25.74
C PHE A 10 -12.21 19.24 26.78
N LYS A 11 -13.25 20.07 26.65
CA LYS A 11 -14.56 19.87 27.28
C LYS A 11 -15.40 18.90 26.43
N ILE A 12 -15.71 17.72 26.97
CA ILE A 12 -16.60 16.75 26.34
C ILE A 12 -18.05 17.22 26.53
N LYS A 13 -18.73 17.62 25.44
CA LYS A 13 -20.20 17.72 25.41
C LYS A 13 -20.77 16.35 25.03
N SER A 14 -21.73 15.86 25.81
CA SER A 14 -22.48 14.63 25.57
C SER A 14 -23.22 14.70 24.23
N LEU A 15 -22.97 13.73 23.35
CA LEU A 15 -23.78 13.48 22.16
C LEU A 15 -24.81 12.38 22.48
N ASN A 16 -26.09 12.68 22.25
CA ASN A 16 -27.21 11.73 22.35
C ASN A 16 -27.09 10.63 21.29
N PRO A 17 -27.71 9.45 21.50
CA PRO A 17 -27.49 8.26 20.69
C PRO A 17 -28.19 8.40 19.33
N ILE A 18 -27.40 8.36 18.24
CA ILE A 18 -27.91 8.17 16.89
C ILE A 18 -28.12 6.68 16.62
N ASP A 19 -29.21 6.43 15.92
CA ASP A 19 -29.94 5.20 15.67
C ASP A 19 -29.13 4.01 15.13
N LYS A 20 -29.71 2.82 15.35
CA LYS A 20 -29.17 1.48 15.06
C LYS A 20 -29.07 1.19 13.55
N GLN A 21 -28.17 0.26 13.23
CA GLN A 21 -27.87 -0.39 11.94
C GLN A 21 -26.83 0.32 11.06
N ASN A 22 -25.56 -0.09 11.21
CA ASN A 22 -24.54 0.15 10.20
C ASN A 22 -24.08 -1.21 9.65
N PRO A 23 -24.48 -1.60 8.42
CA PRO A 23 -24.12 -2.89 7.85
C PRO A 23 -22.59 -2.95 7.66
N SER A 24 -22.04 -4.16 7.75
CA SER A 24 -20.65 -4.41 7.34
C SER A 24 -20.40 -3.75 5.98
N CYS A 25 -19.26 -3.07 5.84
CA CYS A 25 -18.86 -2.43 4.58
C CYS A 25 -18.64 -3.52 3.52
N LYS A 26 -19.72 -4.00 2.91
CA LYS A 26 -19.69 -4.85 1.74
C LYS A 26 -19.43 -3.94 0.55
N ILE A 27 -18.31 -4.15 -0.12
CA ILE A 27 -18.06 -3.51 -1.41
C ILE A 27 -19.06 -4.14 -2.39
N ASP A 28 -19.85 -3.29 -3.01
CA ASP A 28 -20.90 -3.66 -3.96
C ASP A 28 -20.28 -3.98 -5.33
N PHE A 29 -19.81 -5.21 -5.51
CA PHE A 29 -19.38 -5.75 -6.80
C PHE A 29 -20.58 -6.29 -7.59
N LEU A 30 -20.49 -6.31 -8.92
CA LEU A 30 -21.44 -7.11 -9.72
C LEU A 30 -21.32 -8.59 -9.34
N GLU A 31 -22.39 -9.34 -9.58
CA GLU A 31 -22.45 -10.77 -9.26
C GLU A 31 -21.54 -11.63 -10.13
N SER A 32 -21.26 -11.19 -11.36
CA SER A 32 -20.51 -11.95 -12.36
C SER A 32 -19.70 -11.04 -13.29
N VAL A 33 -18.67 -11.62 -13.90
CA VAL A 33 -17.85 -10.99 -14.95
C VAL A 33 -18.45 -11.17 -16.35
N ASN A 34 -19.43 -12.05 -16.53
CA ASN A 34 -19.93 -12.45 -17.85
C ASN A 34 -20.62 -11.31 -18.60
N ASP A 35 -21.25 -10.40 -17.86
CA ASP A 35 -21.99 -9.26 -18.41
C ASP A 35 -21.16 -7.97 -18.41
N LEU A 36 -19.85 -8.07 -18.14
CA LEU A 36 -18.96 -6.92 -18.19
C LEU A 36 -18.76 -6.48 -19.64
N VAL A 37 -19.37 -5.35 -19.95
CA VAL A 37 -19.06 -4.60 -21.17
C VAL A 37 -17.99 -3.60 -20.81
N GLU A 38 -16.75 -3.89 -21.19
CA GLU A 38 -15.72 -2.87 -21.18
C GLU A 38 -16.22 -1.69 -22.03
N PRO A 39 -16.17 -0.44 -21.52
CA PRO A 39 -16.58 0.73 -22.29
C PRO A 39 -15.93 0.70 -23.68
N LYS A 40 -16.77 0.65 -24.73
CA LYS A 40 -16.37 0.24 -26.10
C LYS A 40 -15.31 1.12 -26.73
N ASP A 41 -15.08 2.28 -26.15
CA ASP A 41 -13.77 2.90 -26.14
C ASP A 41 -13.59 3.60 -24.79
N PHE A 42 -12.36 3.60 -24.27
CA PHE A 42 -11.91 4.66 -23.36
C PHE A 42 -12.07 6.08 -23.98
N THR A 43 -12.52 6.19 -25.24
CA THR A 43 -12.92 7.41 -25.97
C THR A 43 -14.40 7.78 -25.84
N ASP A 44 -15.27 6.94 -25.25
CA ASP A 44 -16.52 7.45 -24.65
C ASP A 44 -16.19 8.26 -23.38
N PHE A 45 -15.02 8.03 -22.77
CA PHE A 45 -14.29 9.05 -21.98
C PHE A 45 -13.48 9.98 -22.89
N ARG A 46 -14.12 10.57 -23.90
CA ARG A 46 -13.60 11.71 -24.71
C ARG A 46 -13.07 12.89 -23.86
N ASN A 47 -13.21 12.81 -22.54
CA ASN A 47 -12.78 13.77 -21.53
C ASN A 47 -11.45 13.42 -20.84
N PHE A 48 -10.86 12.22 -20.99
CA PHE A 48 -9.52 11.98 -20.44
C PHE A 48 -8.47 12.67 -21.29
N THR A 49 -7.57 13.39 -20.60
CA THR A 49 -6.53 14.19 -21.25
C THR A 49 -5.63 13.30 -22.12
N GLN A 50 -5.51 13.66 -23.40
CA GLN A 50 -4.62 12.98 -24.36
C GLN A 50 -3.36 13.80 -24.62
N PHE A 51 -2.21 13.14 -24.54
CA PHE A 51 -0.88 13.65 -24.90
C PHE A 51 0.09 12.47 -24.98
N SER A 52 1.22 12.65 -25.65
CA SER A 52 2.28 11.65 -25.73
C SER A 52 3.23 11.75 -24.54
N LEU A 53 3.57 10.60 -23.96
CA LEU A 53 4.60 10.50 -22.92
C LEU A 53 5.72 9.62 -23.40
N ASP A 54 6.90 10.20 -23.49
CA ASP A 54 8.15 9.47 -23.66
C ASP A 54 8.97 9.53 -22.37
N TYR A 55 9.99 8.68 -22.29
CA TYR A 55 10.81 8.55 -21.10
C TYR A 55 12.28 8.65 -21.44
N ILE A 56 13.05 9.27 -20.55
CA ILE A 56 14.49 9.37 -20.71
C ILE A 56 15.09 7.99 -20.47
N ASP A 57 15.56 7.34 -21.53
CA ASP A 57 16.17 6.01 -21.44
C ASP A 57 17.68 6.07 -21.20
N LYS A 58 18.34 7.20 -21.48
CA LYS A 58 19.78 7.40 -21.26
C LYS A 58 20.10 8.88 -21.01
N GLU A 59 21.04 9.15 -20.12
CA GLU A 59 21.62 10.49 -19.94
C GLU A 59 22.94 10.63 -20.70
N ASP A 60 23.07 11.71 -21.46
CA ASP A 60 24.33 12.09 -22.10
C ASP A 60 25.19 12.86 -21.11
N VAL A 61 26.04 12.13 -20.39
CA VAL A 61 27.03 12.74 -19.49
C VAL A 61 28.38 12.77 -20.20
N SER A 62 28.97 13.96 -20.29
CA SER A 62 30.34 14.13 -20.81
C SER A 62 31.32 13.34 -19.95
N PHE A 63 31.95 12.31 -20.53
CA PHE A 63 33.05 11.54 -19.92
C PHE A 63 34.11 12.51 -19.37
N GLY A 64 34.37 12.48 -18.06
CA GLY A 64 35.46 13.27 -17.47
C GLY A 64 35.27 13.73 -16.02
N THR A 65 34.08 13.63 -15.43
CA THR A 65 33.91 13.90 -14.00
C THR A 65 34.02 12.59 -13.21
N ASN A 66 35.09 12.43 -12.42
CA ASN A 66 35.31 11.31 -11.49
C ASN A 66 34.24 11.20 -10.36
N MET A 67 33.07 11.82 -10.51
CA MET A 67 32.00 11.91 -9.51
C MET A 67 30.60 11.51 -10.03
N TYR A 68 30.44 11.10 -11.30
CA TYR A 68 29.14 10.67 -11.81
C TYR A 68 28.77 9.29 -11.26
N LYS A 69 27.82 9.23 -10.31
CA LYS A 69 27.23 7.99 -9.80
C LYS A 69 25.87 7.77 -10.49
N PRO A 70 25.70 6.71 -11.29
CA PRO A 70 24.41 6.41 -11.92
C PRO A 70 23.27 6.35 -10.90
N ARG A 71 22.09 6.84 -11.30
CA ARG A 71 20.87 6.78 -10.50
C ARG A 71 19.79 6.12 -11.34
N PHE A 72 19.02 5.20 -10.75
CA PHE A 72 17.93 4.52 -11.43
C PHE A 72 16.91 5.46 -12.09
N GLY A 73 16.61 6.59 -11.44
CA GLY A 73 15.74 7.63 -11.98
C GLY A 73 16.45 8.74 -12.76
N GLY A 74 17.76 8.64 -12.99
CA GLY A 74 18.59 9.71 -13.56
C GLY A 74 18.84 10.88 -12.59
N HIS A 75 19.42 11.94 -13.12
CA HIS A 75 19.83 13.18 -12.47
C HIS A 75 18.91 14.34 -12.84
N GLN A 76 17.61 14.16 -12.60
CA GLN A 76 16.61 15.21 -12.84
C GLN A 76 16.92 16.50 -12.05
N THR A 77 17.14 17.59 -12.77
CA THR A 77 17.31 18.95 -12.22
C THR A 77 15.99 19.48 -11.63
N LEU A 78 16.06 20.52 -10.81
CA LEU A 78 14.83 21.18 -10.31
C LEU A 78 14.00 21.78 -11.45
N GLN A 79 14.63 22.30 -12.49
CA GLN A 79 13.90 22.85 -13.63
C GLN A 79 13.15 21.76 -14.42
N GLU A 80 13.80 20.61 -14.66
CA GLU A 80 13.14 19.45 -15.29
C GLU A 80 12.03 18.89 -14.42
N ARG A 81 12.25 18.83 -13.10
CA ARG A 81 11.20 18.48 -12.13
C ARG A 81 9.99 19.39 -12.29
N GLU A 82 10.16 20.71 -12.31
CA GLU A 82 9.06 21.65 -12.51
C GLU A 82 8.35 21.44 -13.86
N LYS A 83 9.11 21.23 -14.93
CA LYS A 83 8.54 20.95 -16.27
C LYS A 83 7.81 19.61 -16.35
N SER A 84 8.19 18.63 -15.54
CA SER A 84 7.60 17.29 -15.55
C SER A 84 6.16 17.24 -15.07
N PHE A 85 5.65 18.29 -14.42
CA PHE A 85 4.26 18.35 -13.97
C PHE A 85 3.27 18.84 -15.04
N TYR A 86 3.70 19.26 -16.23
CA TYR A 86 2.78 19.67 -17.29
C TYR A 86 2.28 18.47 -18.10
N ALA A 87 0.97 18.36 -18.29
CA ALA A 87 0.32 17.35 -19.11
C ALA A 87 0.33 17.79 -20.59
N LYS A 88 1.46 17.54 -21.24
CA LYS A 88 1.71 17.83 -22.66
C LYS A 88 2.69 16.83 -23.22
N ASP A 89 2.83 16.83 -24.53
CA ASP A 89 3.84 16.02 -25.21
C ASP A 89 5.23 16.36 -24.67
N HIS A 90 5.87 15.40 -24.00
CA HIS A 90 7.23 15.55 -23.48
C HIS A 90 7.89 14.20 -23.12
N THR A 91 9.21 14.25 -23.01
CA THR A 91 10.04 13.17 -22.46
C THR A 91 10.41 13.52 -21.02
N LEU A 92 10.23 12.59 -20.07
CA LEU A 92 10.59 12.83 -18.65
C LEU A 92 11.36 11.68 -18.01
N HIS A 93 12.06 12.00 -16.91
CA HIS A 93 12.63 10.98 -16.02
C HIS A 93 11.52 10.15 -15.37
N CYS A 94 11.54 8.83 -15.53
CA CYS A 94 10.56 7.92 -14.92
C CYS A 94 11.15 6.52 -14.63
N GLY A 95 12.33 6.49 -14.00
CA GLY A 95 13.07 5.25 -13.74
C GLY A 95 13.66 4.62 -15.01
N PHE A 96 14.48 3.58 -14.81
CA PHE A 96 15.17 2.84 -15.88
C PHE A 96 16.08 3.71 -16.77
N VAL A 97 16.66 4.77 -16.20
CA VAL A 97 17.55 5.67 -16.94
C VAL A 97 18.94 5.02 -17.00
N ASN A 98 19.46 4.77 -18.20
CA ASN A 98 20.79 4.20 -18.38
C ASN A 98 21.89 5.24 -18.27
N ALA A 99 23.06 4.80 -17.82
CA ALA A 99 24.27 5.61 -17.72
C ALA A 99 25.34 5.16 -18.73
N PRO A 100 26.09 6.08 -19.37
CA PRO A 100 27.21 5.71 -20.21
C PRO A 100 28.22 4.83 -19.45
N GLY A 101 28.62 3.70 -20.06
CA GLY A 101 29.56 2.75 -19.45
C GLY A 101 28.95 1.73 -18.47
N PHE A 102 27.64 1.77 -18.23
CA PHE A 102 26.92 0.79 -17.42
C PHE A 102 25.90 0.03 -18.26
N SER A 103 25.77 -1.28 -18.04
CA SER A 103 24.77 -2.11 -18.73
C SER A 103 23.35 -1.89 -18.21
N SER A 104 23.21 -1.46 -16.96
CA SER A 104 21.93 -1.15 -16.31
C SER A 104 22.14 -0.28 -15.08
N THR A 105 21.10 0.46 -14.67
CA THR A 105 21.02 1.17 -13.38
C THR A 105 20.18 0.44 -12.33
N GLY A 106 19.87 -0.83 -12.60
CA GLY A 106 19.24 -1.77 -11.69
C GLY A 106 17.80 -2.16 -12.07
N PHE A 107 17.20 -3.04 -11.26
CA PHE A 107 15.91 -3.69 -11.53
C PHE A 107 15.96 -4.56 -12.80
N ASP A 108 17.00 -5.39 -12.89
CA ASP A 108 17.26 -6.23 -14.06
C ASP A 108 16.33 -7.43 -14.10
N LEU A 109 15.66 -7.61 -15.23
CA LEU A 109 14.73 -8.70 -15.50
C LEU A 109 15.26 -9.58 -16.63
N ASP A 110 14.95 -10.87 -16.58
CA ASP A 110 15.23 -11.79 -17.68
C ASP A 110 14.43 -11.42 -18.93
N GLU A 111 15.02 -11.59 -20.12
CA GLU A 111 14.36 -11.26 -21.39
C GLU A 111 13.08 -12.07 -21.62
N LYS A 112 13.00 -13.31 -21.12
CA LYS A 112 11.77 -14.11 -21.19
C LYS A 112 10.66 -13.51 -20.35
N ASP A 113 11.00 -12.97 -19.18
CA ASP A 113 10.03 -12.30 -18.32
C ASP A 113 9.58 -10.97 -18.91
N LYS A 114 10.50 -10.16 -19.46
CA LYS A 114 10.13 -8.94 -20.20
C LYS A 114 9.20 -9.25 -21.37
N THR A 115 9.49 -10.32 -22.12
CA THR A 115 8.66 -10.78 -23.24
C THR A 115 7.28 -11.22 -22.76
N PHE A 116 7.19 -11.99 -21.68
CA PHE A 116 5.90 -12.36 -21.09
C PHE A 116 5.12 -11.11 -20.64
N MET A 117 5.76 -10.22 -19.89
CA MET A 117 5.15 -9.02 -19.32
C MET A 117 4.65 -8.05 -20.40
N SER A 118 5.33 -7.98 -21.56
CA SER A 118 4.89 -7.16 -22.69
C SER A 118 3.65 -7.70 -23.41
N THR A 119 3.23 -8.93 -23.16
CA THR A 119 1.97 -9.49 -23.69
C THR A 119 0.75 -9.18 -22.80
N CYS A 120 0.96 -8.86 -21.53
CA CYS A 120 -0.11 -8.66 -20.57
C CYS A 120 -0.96 -7.43 -20.92
N LYS A 121 -2.27 -7.66 -21.15
CA LYS A 121 -3.24 -6.58 -21.39
C LYS A 121 -3.89 -6.07 -20.11
N ILE A 122 -4.03 -6.95 -19.13
CA ILE A 122 -4.45 -6.64 -17.76
C ILE A 122 -3.52 -7.40 -16.83
N VAL A 123 -3.06 -6.74 -15.77
CA VAL A 123 -2.11 -7.36 -14.84
C VAL A 123 -2.45 -7.05 -13.39
N VAL A 124 -2.47 -8.09 -12.57
CA VAL A 124 -2.41 -7.99 -11.11
C VAL A 124 -0.98 -8.29 -10.70
N TYR A 125 -0.39 -7.46 -9.85
CA TYR A 125 1.00 -7.68 -9.48
C TYR A 125 1.37 -7.15 -8.10
N SER A 126 2.42 -7.75 -7.54
CA SER A 126 2.96 -7.46 -6.22
C SER A 126 4.48 -7.61 -6.22
N ALA A 127 5.14 -7.26 -5.12
CA ALA A 127 6.57 -7.47 -4.96
C ALA A 127 6.95 -7.82 -3.52
N ILE A 128 7.91 -8.75 -3.37
CA ILE A 128 8.54 -9.12 -2.10
C ILE A 128 10.05 -9.07 -2.30
N PHE A 129 10.73 -8.14 -1.61
CA PHE A 129 12.18 -8.02 -1.65
C PHE A 129 12.76 -8.16 -0.24
N GLY A 130 13.98 -8.68 -0.13
CA GLY A 130 14.71 -8.85 1.13
C GLY A 130 14.06 -9.77 2.17
N SER A 131 13.04 -10.56 1.81
CA SER A 131 12.27 -11.43 2.69
C SER A 131 11.54 -10.69 3.82
N PHE A 132 11.06 -9.47 3.56
CA PHE A 132 10.33 -8.68 4.56
C PHE A 132 8.89 -9.15 4.81
N ASP A 133 8.28 -9.82 3.83
CA ASP A 133 6.88 -10.24 3.88
C ASP A 133 6.72 -11.68 3.40
N PHE A 134 5.60 -12.29 3.77
CA PHE A 134 5.21 -13.64 3.37
C PHE A 134 4.42 -13.62 2.06
N LEU A 135 4.43 -14.73 1.34
CA LEU A 135 3.61 -14.89 0.15
C LEU A 135 2.11 -14.87 0.49
N ARG A 136 1.38 -13.93 -0.11
CA ARG A 136 -0.09 -13.91 -0.12
C ARG A 136 -0.60 -14.47 -1.43
N LYS A 137 -1.09 -15.72 -1.41
CA LYS A 137 -1.74 -16.34 -2.57
C LYS A 137 -3.11 -15.70 -2.79
N PRO A 138 -3.49 -15.31 -4.02
CA PRO A 138 -4.83 -14.80 -4.30
C PRO A 138 -5.89 -15.83 -3.89
N ALA A 139 -7.08 -15.38 -3.53
CA ALA A 139 -8.21 -16.28 -3.30
C ALA A 139 -8.70 -16.82 -4.66
N LYS A 140 -8.04 -17.85 -5.20
CA LYS A 140 -8.32 -18.40 -6.54
C LYS A 140 -9.79 -18.77 -6.76
N ASN A 141 -10.48 -19.23 -5.71
CA ASN A 141 -11.92 -19.53 -5.72
C ASN A 141 -12.84 -18.29 -5.85
N LYS A 142 -12.29 -17.08 -5.77
CA LYS A 142 -12.99 -15.80 -5.96
C LYS A 142 -12.67 -15.17 -7.33
N ILE A 143 -11.86 -15.84 -8.15
CA ILE A 143 -11.44 -15.36 -9.46
C ILE A 143 -12.12 -16.24 -10.50
N SER A 144 -12.84 -15.60 -11.41
CA SER A 144 -13.55 -16.24 -12.50
C SER A 144 -12.60 -16.88 -13.51
N ASP A 145 -13.11 -17.87 -14.25
CA ASP A 145 -12.36 -18.49 -15.35
C ASP A 145 -11.96 -17.49 -16.45
N PHE A 146 -12.83 -16.49 -16.69
CA PHE A 146 -12.51 -15.39 -17.59
C PHE A 146 -11.26 -14.64 -17.13
N SER A 147 -11.21 -14.24 -15.85
CA SER A 147 -10.06 -13.52 -15.30
C SER A 147 -8.81 -14.39 -15.25
N LEU A 148 -8.93 -15.68 -14.89
CA LEU A 148 -7.81 -16.62 -14.91
C LEU A 148 -7.20 -16.80 -16.30
N LYS A 149 -7.98 -16.67 -17.37
CA LYS A 149 -7.52 -16.79 -18.75
C LYS A 149 -6.94 -15.49 -19.32
N ASN A 150 -7.47 -14.34 -18.91
CA ASN A 150 -7.20 -13.05 -19.55
C ASN A 150 -6.31 -12.10 -18.74
N ILE A 151 -6.00 -12.43 -17.48
CA ILE A 151 -5.24 -11.55 -16.58
C ILE A 151 -3.92 -12.20 -16.19
N CYS A 152 -2.83 -11.45 -16.35
CA CYS A 152 -1.53 -11.84 -15.82
C CYS A 152 -1.48 -11.61 -14.30
N PHE A 153 -0.91 -12.56 -13.56
CA PHE A 153 -0.60 -12.42 -12.15
C PHE A 153 0.92 -12.50 -11.98
N VAL A 154 1.55 -11.42 -11.54
CA VAL A 154 3.02 -11.31 -11.45
C VAL A 154 3.48 -10.97 -10.05
N LEU A 155 4.46 -11.72 -9.53
CA LEU A 155 5.12 -11.43 -8.27
C LEU A 155 6.61 -11.19 -8.53
N PHE A 156 7.05 -9.96 -8.28
CA PHE A 156 8.47 -9.61 -8.34
C PHE A 156 9.19 -10.02 -7.06
N VAL A 157 10.30 -10.75 -7.18
CA VAL A 157 11.11 -11.17 -6.03
C VAL A 157 12.60 -10.99 -6.31
N ASP A 158 13.41 -10.78 -5.27
CA ASP A 158 14.87 -10.94 -5.37
C ASP A 158 15.26 -12.40 -5.09
N GLU A 159 16.49 -12.77 -5.43
CA GLU A 159 17.00 -14.14 -5.23
C GLU A 159 16.91 -14.58 -3.76
N LYS A 160 17.13 -13.65 -2.83
CA LYS A 160 16.97 -13.89 -1.40
C LYS A 160 15.53 -14.24 -1.04
N SER A 161 14.54 -13.43 -1.49
CA SER A 161 13.13 -13.72 -1.21
C SER A 161 12.68 -15.01 -1.87
N LEU A 162 13.14 -15.33 -3.07
CA LEU A 162 12.85 -16.61 -3.71
C LEU A 162 13.36 -17.80 -2.87
N SER A 163 14.60 -17.74 -2.40
CA SER A 163 15.17 -18.77 -1.53
C SER A 163 14.36 -18.96 -0.24
N THR A 164 13.93 -17.86 0.40
CA THR A 164 13.05 -17.90 1.57
C THR A 164 11.69 -18.52 1.24
N LEU A 165 11.08 -18.17 0.10
CA LEU A 165 9.80 -18.76 -0.31
C LEU A 165 9.94 -20.27 -0.53
N SER A 166 11.01 -20.71 -1.18
CA SER A 166 11.32 -22.12 -1.39
C SER A 166 11.51 -22.90 -0.09
N SER A 167 12.20 -22.33 0.91
CA SER A 167 12.37 -22.98 2.22
C SER A 167 11.06 -23.05 3.03
N GLU A 168 10.11 -22.15 2.76
CA GLU A 168 8.74 -22.20 3.28
C GLU A 168 7.81 -23.14 2.49
N GLY A 169 8.35 -23.90 1.53
CA GLY A 169 7.59 -24.84 0.70
C GLY A 169 6.85 -24.20 -0.48
N ASN A 170 7.12 -22.94 -0.78
CA ASN A 170 6.55 -22.24 -1.93
C ASN A 170 7.54 -22.26 -3.10
N ASN A 171 7.70 -23.44 -3.70
CA ASN A 171 8.53 -23.60 -4.89
C ASN A 171 7.74 -23.27 -6.16
N PRO A 172 8.32 -22.50 -7.11
CA PRO A 172 7.71 -22.33 -8.43
C PRO A 172 7.55 -23.68 -9.14
N ASP A 173 6.44 -23.87 -9.86
CA ASP A 173 6.23 -25.00 -10.76
C ASP A 173 7.15 -24.91 -12.00
N ASP A 174 7.12 -25.93 -12.86
CA ASP A 174 7.95 -25.97 -14.09
C ASP A 174 7.68 -24.80 -15.06
N ARG A 175 6.57 -24.08 -14.88
CA ARG A 175 6.19 -22.90 -15.67
C ARG A 175 6.61 -21.59 -14.99
N GLY A 176 7.21 -21.66 -13.80
CA GLY A 176 7.66 -20.52 -12.99
C GLY A 176 6.56 -19.89 -12.13
N TYR A 177 5.50 -20.64 -11.79
CA TYR A 177 4.37 -20.13 -11.00
C TYR A 177 4.34 -20.67 -9.58
N ILE A 178 3.99 -19.82 -8.62
CA ILE A 178 3.53 -20.23 -7.30
C ILE A 178 2.05 -19.86 -7.18
N ASP A 179 1.17 -20.86 -7.14
CA ASP A 179 -0.29 -20.65 -7.23
C ASP A 179 -0.64 -19.90 -8.53
N LEU A 180 -1.27 -18.73 -8.47
CA LEU A 180 -1.49 -17.88 -9.64
C LEU A 180 -0.28 -16.99 -9.99
N TRP A 181 0.63 -16.75 -9.06
CA TRP A 181 1.71 -15.79 -9.26
C TRP A 181 2.79 -16.35 -10.19
N ARG A 182 2.99 -15.73 -11.37
CA ARG A 182 4.24 -15.88 -12.12
C ARG A 182 5.35 -15.19 -11.35
N ILE A 183 6.39 -15.93 -11.01
CA ILE A 183 7.54 -15.40 -10.28
C ILE A 183 8.50 -14.74 -11.27
N VAL A 184 8.78 -13.45 -11.06
CA VAL A 184 9.74 -12.69 -11.84
C VAL A 184 10.89 -12.30 -10.94
N ILE A 185 12.08 -12.82 -11.23
CA ILE A 185 13.28 -12.56 -10.43
C ILE A 185 13.89 -11.23 -10.87
N VAL A 186 14.04 -10.32 -9.91
CA VAL A 186 14.68 -9.02 -10.08
C VAL A 186 16.11 -9.10 -9.56
N ARG A 187 17.06 -8.83 -10.45
CA ARG A 187 18.49 -8.72 -10.11
C ARG A 187 18.90 -7.25 -10.00
N ASN A 188 20.05 -7.01 -9.35
CA ASN A 188 20.65 -5.68 -9.21
C ASN A 188 19.64 -4.63 -8.72
N LEU A 189 19.12 -4.82 -7.50
CA LEU A 189 18.12 -3.90 -6.94
C LEU A 189 18.64 -2.45 -6.96
N PRO A 190 17.85 -1.48 -7.46
CA PRO A 190 18.33 -0.12 -7.71
C PRO A 190 18.60 0.73 -6.46
N PHE A 191 18.13 0.28 -5.29
CA PHE A 191 18.28 1.03 -4.04
C PHE A 191 18.83 0.14 -2.92
N ASP A 192 19.86 0.65 -2.23
CA ASP A 192 20.43 0.02 -1.02
C ASP A 192 19.37 -0.15 0.08
N ASN A 193 18.47 0.84 0.21
CA ASN A 193 17.32 0.72 1.09
C ASN A 193 16.28 -0.22 0.47
N ILE A 194 16.25 -1.45 0.95
CA ILE A 194 15.37 -2.51 0.44
C ILE A 194 13.89 -2.09 0.39
N SER A 195 13.42 -1.29 1.35
CA SER A 195 12.02 -0.83 1.40
C SER A 195 11.63 0.14 0.27
N LYS A 196 12.61 0.66 -0.48
CA LYS A 196 12.40 1.52 -1.65
C LYS A 196 12.24 0.71 -2.94
N ASN A 197 12.77 -0.51 -3.03
CA ASN A 197 12.70 -1.33 -4.24
C ASN A 197 11.26 -1.71 -4.66
N PRO A 198 10.32 -2.06 -3.75
CA PRO A 198 8.93 -2.30 -4.13
C PRO A 198 8.25 -1.09 -4.81
N LYS A 199 8.78 0.13 -4.60
CA LYS A 199 8.23 1.35 -5.19
C LYS A 199 8.42 1.40 -6.70
N VAL A 200 9.43 0.71 -7.24
CA VAL A 200 9.62 0.55 -8.69
C VAL A 200 8.42 -0.15 -9.29
N ALA A 201 8.10 -1.36 -8.82
CA ALA A 201 6.93 -2.10 -9.29
C ALA A 201 5.64 -1.31 -9.04
N LYS A 202 5.45 -0.80 -7.82
CA LYS A 202 4.25 -0.05 -7.43
C LYS A 202 3.91 1.08 -8.39
N PHE A 203 4.87 1.96 -8.67
CA PHE A 203 4.62 3.17 -9.45
C PHE A 203 4.83 2.95 -10.95
N LEU A 204 5.85 2.20 -11.35
CA LEU A 204 6.26 2.08 -12.74
C LEU A 204 5.62 0.88 -13.47
N GLY A 205 4.42 0.48 -13.07
CA GLY A 205 3.65 -0.58 -13.74
C GLY A 205 3.48 -0.34 -15.25
N HIS A 206 3.30 0.92 -15.66
CA HIS A 206 3.19 1.30 -17.07
C HIS A 206 4.51 1.13 -17.86
N ARG A 207 5.68 1.24 -17.20
CA ARG A 207 6.99 0.95 -17.80
C ARG A 207 7.26 -0.55 -17.86
N LEU A 208 6.79 -1.30 -16.85
CA LEU A 208 6.98 -2.75 -16.73
C LEU A 208 6.05 -3.56 -17.65
N PHE A 209 4.84 -3.07 -17.90
CA PHE A 209 3.83 -3.75 -18.70
C PHE A 209 3.35 -2.84 -19.84
N PRO A 210 4.16 -2.64 -20.90
CA PRO A 210 3.90 -1.62 -21.93
C PRO A 210 2.62 -1.86 -22.74
N SER A 211 2.11 -3.09 -22.78
CA SER A 211 0.84 -3.45 -23.44
C SER A 211 -0.38 -3.38 -22.51
N ALA A 212 -0.19 -3.14 -21.22
CA ALA A 212 -1.28 -3.20 -20.26
C ALA A 212 -2.19 -1.98 -20.40
N ARG A 213 -3.48 -2.24 -20.52
CA ARG A 213 -4.55 -1.23 -20.47
C ARG A 213 -4.94 -0.91 -19.03
N TYR A 214 -4.91 -1.94 -18.18
CA TYR A 214 -5.14 -1.81 -16.74
C TYR A 214 -4.10 -2.55 -15.93
N SER A 215 -3.81 -2.03 -14.74
CA SER A 215 -3.01 -2.73 -13.75
C SER A 215 -3.53 -2.57 -12.33
N ILE A 216 -3.37 -3.64 -11.53
CA ILE A 216 -3.72 -3.68 -10.11
C ILE A 216 -2.46 -3.99 -9.31
N TRP A 217 -1.93 -2.99 -8.62
CA TRP A 217 -0.87 -3.19 -7.64
C TRP A 217 -1.46 -3.59 -6.30
N ILE A 218 -0.92 -4.66 -5.72
CA ILE A 218 -1.28 -5.16 -4.39
C ILE A 218 -0.01 -5.20 -3.54
N ASP A 219 -0.02 -4.51 -2.41
CA ASP A 219 1.04 -4.63 -1.41
C ASP A 219 1.11 -6.05 -0.87
N SER A 220 2.32 -6.58 -0.67
CA SER A 220 2.60 -7.95 -0.19
C SER A 220 1.86 -8.31 1.11
N LYS A 221 1.41 -7.31 1.87
CA LYS A 221 0.66 -7.51 3.12
C LYS A 221 -0.83 -7.76 2.92
N VAL A 222 -1.34 -7.51 1.72
CA VAL A 222 -2.75 -7.65 1.37
C VAL A 222 -2.95 -8.87 0.50
N ARG A 223 -4.09 -9.54 0.68
CA ARG A 223 -4.53 -10.67 -0.16
C ARG A 223 -5.63 -10.21 -1.10
N LEU A 224 -5.56 -10.65 -2.36
CA LEU A 224 -6.63 -10.45 -3.32
C LEU A 224 -7.81 -11.37 -2.98
N GLU A 225 -8.95 -10.79 -2.62
CA GLU A 225 -10.17 -11.49 -2.18
C GLU A 225 -11.38 -11.22 -3.10
N ALA A 226 -11.15 -10.62 -4.27
CA ALA A 226 -12.17 -10.30 -5.27
C ALA A 226 -11.62 -10.50 -6.69
N ASP A 227 -12.51 -10.74 -7.65
CA ASP A 227 -12.12 -10.86 -9.05
C ASP A 227 -11.56 -9.50 -9.57
N PRO A 228 -10.36 -9.48 -10.19
CA PRO A 228 -9.76 -8.25 -10.70
C PRO A 228 -10.62 -7.47 -11.69
N MET A 229 -11.43 -8.14 -12.52
CA MET A 229 -12.32 -7.46 -13.46
C MET A 229 -13.44 -6.73 -12.74
N LEU A 230 -14.00 -7.34 -11.69
CA LEU A 230 -15.00 -6.67 -10.84
C LEU A 230 -14.39 -5.48 -10.10
N MET A 231 -13.11 -5.55 -9.75
CA MET A 231 -12.40 -4.41 -9.15
C MET A 231 -12.20 -3.26 -10.14
N ILE A 232 -11.78 -3.55 -11.38
CA ILE A 232 -11.65 -2.54 -12.43
C ILE A 232 -13.01 -1.89 -12.70
N GLU A 233 -14.06 -2.68 -12.86
CA GLU A 233 -15.42 -2.17 -13.07
C GLU A 233 -15.86 -1.27 -11.91
N ARG A 234 -15.71 -1.73 -10.68
CA ARG A 234 -16.17 -1.02 -9.49
C ARG A 234 -15.41 0.28 -9.25
N PHE A 235 -14.10 0.27 -9.40
CA PHE A 235 -13.23 1.36 -8.94
C PHE A 235 -12.76 2.30 -10.05
N LEU A 236 -12.89 1.91 -11.31
CA LEU A 236 -12.56 2.76 -12.45
C LEU A 236 -13.80 3.05 -13.30
N TRP A 237 -14.50 2.02 -13.79
CA TRP A 237 -15.58 2.23 -14.76
C TRP A 237 -16.79 2.93 -14.13
N ARG A 238 -17.32 2.44 -12.99
CA ARG A 238 -18.46 3.06 -12.30
C ARG A 238 -18.17 4.48 -11.81
N THR A 239 -16.92 4.76 -11.44
CA THR A 239 -16.51 6.06 -10.88
C THR A 239 -16.01 7.02 -11.95
N GLY A 240 -15.93 6.59 -13.21
CA GLY A 240 -15.35 7.37 -14.31
C GLY A 240 -13.91 7.81 -14.01
N SER A 241 -13.13 6.96 -13.38
CA SER A 241 -11.78 7.27 -12.91
C SER A 241 -10.72 6.48 -13.68
N GLU A 242 -9.54 7.07 -13.85
CA GLU A 242 -8.38 6.43 -14.47
C GLU A 242 -7.38 5.92 -13.43
N TYR A 243 -7.51 6.36 -12.18
CA TYR A 243 -6.66 5.96 -11.07
C TYR A 243 -7.50 5.76 -9.81
N ALA A 244 -7.40 4.62 -9.15
CA ALA A 244 -8.05 4.36 -7.88
C ALA A 244 -7.05 3.87 -6.83
N ILE A 245 -7.18 4.36 -5.60
CA ILE A 245 -6.23 4.06 -4.52
C ILE A 245 -6.93 3.91 -3.16
N SER A 246 -6.46 2.95 -2.37
CA SER A 246 -6.90 2.77 -0.99
C SER A 246 -6.57 3.99 -0.13
N ASN A 247 -7.60 4.59 0.47
CA ASN A 247 -7.49 5.68 1.44
C ASN A 247 -6.99 5.18 2.80
N HIS A 248 -6.19 5.98 3.49
CA HIS A 248 -5.74 5.65 4.83
C HIS A 248 -6.91 5.74 5.82
N TYR A 249 -7.01 4.77 6.72
CA TYR A 249 -8.19 4.55 7.57
C TYR A 249 -8.23 5.41 8.85
N VAL A 250 -7.11 6.02 9.26
CA VAL A 250 -7.02 6.92 10.45
C VAL A 250 -6.52 8.32 10.11
N ARG A 251 -5.30 8.41 9.59
CA ARG A 251 -4.61 9.67 9.30
C ARG A 251 -5.02 10.19 7.94
N HIS A 252 -5.32 11.49 7.86
CA HIS A 252 -5.77 12.12 6.62
C HIS A 252 -4.87 13.26 6.14
N CYS A 253 -3.90 13.67 6.96
CA CYS A 253 -3.01 14.79 6.69
C CYS A 253 -1.56 14.34 6.58
N VAL A 254 -0.80 14.94 5.65
CA VAL A 254 0.64 14.67 5.43
C VAL A 254 1.47 14.96 6.69
N TRP A 255 1.14 16.01 7.44
CA TRP A 255 1.86 16.37 8.66
C TRP A 255 1.66 15.35 9.79
N GLU A 256 0.47 14.77 9.90
CA GLU A 256 0.19 13.69 10.86
C GLU A 256 1.00 12.44 10.52
N GLU A 257 1.05 12.08 9.22
CA GLU A 257 1.85 10.97 8.74
C GLU A 257 3.35 11.21 8.96
N ALA A 258 3.83 12.43 8.71
CA ALA A 258 5.22 12.81 8.96
C ALA A 258 5.58 12.67 10.45
N ALA A 259 4.75 13.22 11.34
CA ALA A 259 4.93 13.06 12.79
C ALA A 259 4.94 11.58 13.21
N ARG A 260 4.09 10.75 12.59
CA ARG A 260 4.06 9.32 12.88
C ARG A 260 5.34 8.61 12.41
N ASN A 261 5.87 8.96 11.24
CA ASN A 261 7.10 8.37 10.73
C ASN A 261 8.33 8.77 11.56
N LEU A 262 8.37 10.00 12.08
CA LEU A 262 9.40 10.44 13.03
C LEU A 262 9.30 9.68 14.35
N PHE A 263 8.09 9.58 14.91
CA PHE A 263 7.85 8.82 16.14
C PHE A 263 8.29 7.35 16.00
N LEU A 264 8.01 6.73 14.85
CA LEU A 264 8.41 5.36 14.54
C LEU A 264 9.87 5.22 14.10
N LYS A 265 10.65 6.30 14.09
CA LYS A 265 12.06 6.34 13.64
C LYS A 265 12.27 5.75 12.24
N LYS A 266 11.26 5.86 11.36
CA LYS A 266 11.32 5.37 9.96
C LYS A 266 12.07 6.31 9.03
N VAL A 267 12.20 7.58 9.44
CA VAL A 267 12.80 8.69 8.69
C VAL A 267 13.51 9.62 9.66
N THR A 268 14.48 10.38 9.17
CA THR A 268 15.20 11.39 9.97
C THR A 268 14.41 12.69 10.00
N ALA A 269 14.60 13.48 11.07
CA ALA A 269 13.98 14.80 11.20
C ALA A 269 14.36 15.73 10.05
N THR A 270 15.65 15.76 9.67
CA THR A 270 16.16 16.59 8.57
C THR A 270 15.49 16.26 7.24
N ALA A 271 15.40 14.97 6.88
CA ALA A 271 14.81 14.57 5.59
C ALA A 271 13.32 14.90 5.49
N VAL A 272 12.57 14.77 6.61
CA VAL A 272 11.16 15.15 6.66
C VAL A 272 10.99 16.67 6.58
N ASP A 273 11.82 17.42 7.32
CA ASP A 273 11.77 18.88 7.34
C ASP A 273 12.07 19.47 5.95
N GLU A 274 13.11 18.99 5.28
CA GLU A 274 13.44 19.38 3.89
C GLU A 274 12.28 19.10 2.93
N GLN A 275 11.70 17.90 2.99
CA GLN A 275 10.58 17.51 2.12
C GLN A 275 9.34 18.38 2.37
N LEU A 276 8.93 18.56 3.63
CA LEU A 276 7.72 19.32 3.95
C LEU A 276 7.90 20.82 3.71
N LYS A 277 9.09 21.39 3.96
CA LYS A 277 9.38 22.79 3.63
C LYS A 277 9.26 23.04 2.14
N MET A 278 9.81 22.15 1.30
CA MET A 278 9.68 22.24 -0.15
C MET A 278 8.22 22.15 -0.60
N TYR A 279 7.46 21.21 -0.04
CA TYR A 279 6.04 21.06 -0.42
C TYR A 279 5.20 22.24 0.02
N GLN A 280 5.46 22.78 1.22
CA GLN A 280 4.74 23.93 1.74
C GLN A 280 5.08 25.21 0.98
N SER A 281 6.35 25.45 0.64
CA SER A 281 6.76 26.62 -0.16
C SER A 281 6.19 26.56 -1.57
N ASP A 282 5.97 25.35 -2.10
CA ASP A 282 5.32 25.10 -3.38
C ASP A 282 3.80 24.88 -3.25
N GLY A 283 3.20 25.34 -2.14
CA GLY A 283 1.75 25.52 -1.99
C GLY A 283 0.94 24.31 -1.54
N LEU A 284 1.56 23.24 -1.01
CA LEU A 284 0.82 22.22 -0.27
C LEU A 284 0.38 22.78 1.09
N THR A 285 -0.91 22.70 1.37
CA THR A 285 -1.50 23.10 2.65
C THR A 285 -1.90 21.88 3.48
N LYS A 286 -2.16 22.08 4.78
CA LYS A 286 -2.72 21.03 5.63
C LYS A 286 -4.11 20.64 5.12
N PHE A 287 -4.41 19.34 5.19
CA PHE A 287 -5.74 18.85 4.87
C PHE A 287 -6.75 19.36 5.90
N ASP A 288 -7.81 20.00 5.42
CA ASP A 288 -8.92 20.48 6.24
C ASP A 288 -10.21 19.76 5.80
N PRO A 289 -10.75 18.83 6.60
CA PRO A 289 -11.94 18.07 6.22
C PRO A 289 -13.20 18.94 6.03
N SER A 290 -13.20 20.17 6.55
CA SER A 290 -14.33 21.11 6.39
C SER A 290 -14.28 21.92 5.10
N ASN A 291 -13.15 21.91 4.38
CA ASN A 291 -12.99 22.65 3.15
C ASN A 291 -13.76 21.96 1.99
N PRO A 292 -14.81 22.59 1.43
CA PRO A 292 -15.57 22.01 0.32
C PRO A 292 -14.78 21.94 -1.00
N ASN A 293 -13.67 22.69 -1.10
CA ASN A 293 -12.82 22.74 -2.30
C ASN A 293 -11.69 21.71 -2.28
N ASN A 294 -11.70 20.77 -1.34
CA ASN A 294 -10.71 19.70 -1.32
C ASN A 294 -10.80 18.86 -2.60
N LEU A 295 -9.68 18.74 -3.31
CA LEU A 295 -9.59 17.93 -4.52
C LEU A 295 -9.62 16.42 -4.26
N LEU A 296 -9.42 16.02 -3.00
CA LEU A 296 -9.38 14.64 -2.53
C LEU A 296 -10.10 14.53 -1.18
N PRO A 297 -10.70 13.38 -0.85
CA PRO A 297 -11.28 13.15 0.47
C PRO A 297 -10.22 13.02 1.58
N SER A 298 -8.94 12.89 1.22
CA SER A 298 -7.82 12.82 2.15
C SER A 298 -6.50 13.10 1.42
N TYR A 299 -5.50 13.62 2.14
CA TYR A 299 -4.13 13.76 1.64
C TYR A 299 -3.23 12.57 1.99
N ASN A 300 -3.76 11.51 2.58
CA ASN A 300 -2.97 10.36 3.01
C ASN A 300 -3.56 9.04 2.48
N PRO A 301 -2.89 8.35 1.54
CA PRO A 301 -3.33 7.05 1.08
C PRO A 301 -2.81 5.95 2.01
N GLU A 302 -3.53 4.83 2.10
CA GLU A 302 -2.92 3.59 2.59
C GLU A 302 -1.96 3.04 1.52
N SER A 303 -2.34 3.24 0.25
CA SER A 303 -1.58 2.86 -0.94
C SER A 303 -1.23 1.37 -1.06
N CYS A 304 -1.93 0.51 -0.30
CA CYS A 304 -1.75 -0.94 -0.32
C CYS A 304 -2.48 -1.61 -1.50
N LEU A 305 -3.46 -0.90 -2.10
CA LEU A 305 -4.14 -1.31 -3.31
C LEU A 305 -4.24 -0.10 -4.25
N ILE A 306 -3.75 -0.25 -5.48
CA ILE A 306 -3.84 0.75 -6.54
C ILE A 306 -4.37 0.07 -7.79
N ILE A 307 -5.42 0.61 -8.39
CA ILE A 307 -6.03 0.13 -9.63
C ILE A 307 -5.89 1.26 -10.65
N ARG A 308 -5.38 0.98 -11.84
CA ARG A 308 -5.09 2.00 -12.86
C ARG A 308 -5.62 1.59 -14.21
N ALA A 309 -6.15 2.56 -14.93
CA ALA A 309 -6.09 2.58 -16.38
C ALA A 309 -4.80 3.27 -16.80
N HIS A 310 -4.13 2.74 -17.81
CA HIS A 310 -2.86 3.28 -18.32
C HIS A 310 -3.10 4.38 -19.35
N THR A 311 -3.63 5.50 -18.87
CA THR A 311 -3.79 6.76 -19.63
C THR A 311 -2.52 7.62 -19.53
N PRO A 312 -2.34 8.63 -20.42
CA PRO A 312 -1.24 9.57 -20.29
C PRO A 312 -1.18 10.25 -18.92
N MET A 313 -2.31 10.72 -18.38
CA MET A 313 -2.34 11.41 -17.09
C MET A 313 -2.06 10.48 -15.89
N SER A 314 -2.59 9.26 -15.89
CA SER A 314 -2.30 8.23 -14.88
C SER A 314 -0.81 7.84 -14.87
N ASN A 315 -0.22 7.71 -16.06
CA ASN A 315 1.21 7.41 -16.21
C ASN A 315 2.08 8.60 -15.78
N LEU A 316 1.72 9.83 -16.15
CA LEU A 316 2.39 11.06 -15.70
C LEU A 316 2.39 11.16 -14.18
N TYR A 317 1.22 11.00 -13.56
CA TYR A 317 1.07 11.02 -12.10
C TYR A 317 1.95 9.97 -11.43
N SER A 318 1.96 8.75 -11.98
CA SER A 318 2.80 7.66 -11.48
C SER A 318 4.30 8.01 -11.53
N CYS A 319 4.76 8.66 -12.61
CA CYS A 319 6.15 9.08 -12.76
C CYS A 319 6.53 10.22 -11.80
N VAL A 320 5.74 11.29 -11.74
CA VAL A 320 6.06 12.43 -10.85
C VAL A 320 6.00 11.99 -9.39
N TRP A 321 5.06 11.12 -9.01
CA TRP A 321 5.00 10.59 -7.66
C TRP A 321 6.21 9.69 -7.35
N PHE A 322 6.60 8.81 -8.27
CA PHE A 322 7.83 8.01 -8.14
C PHE A 322 9.06 8.90 -7.94
N ASN A 323 9.22 9.94 -8.75
CA ASN A 323 10.35 10.86 -8.67
C ASN A 323 10.43 11.59 -7.32
N GLU A 324 9.29 11.98 -6.76
CA GLU A 324 9.23 12.57 -5.42
C GLU A 324 9.64 11.58 -4.33
N VAL A 325 9.20 10.32 -4.41
CA VAL A 325 9.62 9.23 -3.50
C VAL A 325 11.12 8.92 -3.65
N VAL A 326 11.66 9.05 -4.86
CA VAL A 326 13.08 8.82 -5.12
C VAL A 326 13.94 9.97 -4.59
N ARG A 327 13.49 11.21 -4.76
CA ARG A 327 14.21 12.43 -4.38
C ARG A 327 14.25 12.66 -2.87
N PHE A 328 13.12 12.46 -2.19
CA PHE A 328 12.98 12.73 -0.75
C PHE A 328 12.95 11.43 0.05
N THR A 329 12.03 11.32 1.01
CA THR A 329 11.87 10.12 1.81
C THR A 329 11.19 9.01 0.99
N ASN A 330 11.49 7.75 1.33
CA ASN A 330 10.85 6.57 0.75
C ASN A 330 9.39 6.36 1.22
N ARG A 331 8.81 7.34 1.92
CA ARG A 331 7.44 7.31 2.45
C ARG A 331 6.51 7.96 1.42
N ASP A 332 6.00 7.13 0.52
CA ASP A 332 5.05 7.49 -0.53
C ASP A 332 3.81 8.26 -0.05
N GLN A 333 3.38 7.98 1.18
CA GLN A 333 2.31 8.72 1.84
C GLN A 333 2.60 10.22 1.99
N LEU A 334 3.86 10.63 2.13
CA LEU A 334 4.25 12.04 2.28
C LEU A 334 4.23 12.80 0.95
N SER A 335 4.49 12.13 -0.17
CA SER A 335 4.55 12.75 -1.49
C SER A 335 3.26 12.63 -2.30
N PHE A 336 2.35 11.73 -1.93
CA PHE A 336 1.10 11.46 -2.66
C PHE A 336 0.28 12.74 -2.95
N ALA A 337 -0.10 13.45 -1.89
CA ALA A 337 -0.97 14.62 -2.02
C ALA A 337 -0.27 15.79 -2.70
N TYR A 338 1.03 15.98 -2.41
CA TYR A 338 1.83 16.99 -3.09
C TYR A 338 1.83 16.77 -4.60
N ALA A 339 2.18 15.55 -5.05
CA ALA A 339 2.25 15.21 -6.46
C ALA A 339 0.89 15.44 -7.14
N TYR A 340 -0.22 15.06 -6.47
CA TYR A 340 -1.56 15.19 -7.02
C TYR A 340 -2.01 16.65 -7.10
N VAL A 341 -1.90 17.40 -6.00
CA VAL A 341 -2.33 18.81 -5.93
C VAL A 341 -1.53 19.65 -6.91
N LYS A 342 -0.21 19.44 -7.01
CA LYS A 342 0.63 20.15 -7.97
C LYS A 342 0.25 19.81 -9.41
N LEU A 343 0.07 18.53 -9.73
CA LEU A 343 -0.38 18.10 -11.06
C LEU A 343 -1.72 18.73 -11.43
N ARG A 344 -2.70 18.73 -10.53
CA ARG A 344 -4.02 19.37 -10.77
C ARG A 344 -3.88 20.89 -10.94
N ARG A 345 -3.07 21.56 -10.12
CA ARG A 345 -2.86 23.02 -10.18
C ARG A 345 -2.18 23.46 -11.48
N MET A 346 -1.20 22.70 -11.96
CA MET A 346 -0.45 23.04 -13.18
C MET A 346 -1.22 22.72 -14.47
N ASN A 347 -2.31 21.96 -14.36
CA ASN A 347 -3.09 21.49 -15.50
C ASN A 347 -4.60 21.72 -15.30
N PRO A 348 -5.07 22.99 -15.22
CA PRO A 348 -6.47 23.31 -14.95
C PRO A 348 -7.43 22.79 -16.02
N ASN A 349 -6.98 22.74 -17.28
CA ASN A 349 -7.78 22.32 -18.44
C ASN A 349 -7.64 20.83 -18.79
N SER A 350 -6.76 20.11 -18.08
CA SER A 350 -6.48 18.70 -18.35
C SER A 350 -6.82 17.91 -17.09
N PRO A 351 -8.07 17.42 -16.96
CA PRO A 351 -8.51 16.73 -15.76
C PRO A 351 -7.73 15.43 -15.53
N PHE A 352 -7.48 15.13 -14.26
CA PHE A 352 -6.98 13.83 -13.78
C PHE A 352 -8.03 13.26 -12.82
N TYR A 353 -8.61 12.11 -13.15
CA TYR A 353 -9.70 11.53 -12.38
C TYR A 353 -9.20 10.42 -11.45
N LEU A 354 -8.93 10.80 -10.19
CA LEU A 354 -8.47 9.91 -9.14
C LEU A 354 -9.58 9.62 -8.12
N TYR A 355 -9.84 8.33 -7.88
CA TYR A 355 -10.79 7.87 -6.87
C TYR A 355 -10.09 7.29 -5.63
N MET A 356 -10.33 7.88 -4.47
CA MET A 356 -9.89 7.31 -3.20
C MET A 356 -11.02 6.54 -2.54
N PHE A 357 -10.83 5.24 -2.34
CA PHE A 357 -11.83 4.38 -1.70
C PHE A 357 -11.42 4.01 -0.28
N LYS A 358 -12.43 3.86 0.60
CA LYS A 358 -12.18 3.33 1.95
C LYS A 358 -11.70 1.90 1.84
N PHE A 359 -10.51 1.65 2.36
CA PHE A 359 -9.97 0.31 2.51
C PHE A 359 -10.10 -0.07 3.98
N ASN A 360 -11.06 -0.93 4.29
CA ASN A 360 -11.18 -1.45 5.65
C ASN A 360 -10.05 -2.44 5.90
N VAL A 361 -8.95 -1.91 6.42
CA VAL A 361 -8.01 -2.72 7.18
C VAL A 361 -8.74 -3.05 8.47
N ASP A 362 -9.47 -4.16 8.52
CA ASP A 362 -9.98 -4.77 9.76
C ASP A 362 -8.79 -5.22 10.66
N GLY A 363 -7.62 -4.57 10.62
CA GLY A 363 -6.43 -4.89 11.39
C GLY A 363 -6.72 -4.79 12.88
N SER A 364 -7.29 -3.68 13.33
CA SER A 364 -7.72 -3.56 14.74
C SER A 364 -8.83 -4.56 15.09
N ALA A 365 -9.69 -4.94 14.14
CA ALA A 365 -10.70 -5.97 14.36
C ALA A 365 -10.08 -7.36 14.53
N LYS A 366 -9.14 -7.73 13.67
CA LYS A 366 -8.38 -8.98 13.74
C LYS A 366 -7.56 -9.06 15.02
N GLU A 367 -6.96 -7.95 15.44
CA GLU A 367 -6.22 -7.86 16.70
C GLU A 367 -7.15 -8.03 17.92
N ILE A 368 -8.33 -7.40 17.93
CA ILE A 368 -9.34 -7.62 18.99
C ILE A 368 -9.81 -9.07 19.01
N LEU A 369 -10.06 -9.66 17.83
CA LEU A 369 -10.50 -11.05 17.72
C LEU A 369 -9.40 -12.05 18.13
N ALA A 370 -8.14 -11.75 17.82
CA ALA A 370 -6.99 -12.54 18.26
C ALA A 370 -6.82 -12.48 19.78
N ILE A 371 -6.92 -11.27 20.36
CA ILE A 371 -6.94 -11.09 21.82
C ILE A 371 -8.10 -11.87 22.43
N HIS A 372 -9.30 -11.77 21.85
CA HIS A 372 -10.48 -12.49 22.34
C HIS A 372 -10.28 -14.00 22.34
N LYS A 373 -9.83 -14.58 21.22
CA LYS A 373 -9.58 -16.02 21.12
C LYS A 373 -8.48 -16.47 22.07
N ALA A 374 -7.42 -15.68 22.26
CA ALA A 374 -6.39 -15.97 23.25
C ALA A 374 -6.96 -16.02 24.67
N CYS A 375 -7.77 -15.02 25.07
CA CYS A 375 -8.46 -15.02 26.35
C CYS A 375 -9.40 -16.22 26.53
N GLU A 376 -10.20 -16.57 25.52
CA GLU A 376 -11.08 -17.75 25.56
C GLU A 376 -10.28 -19.04 25.80
N MET A 377 -9.13 -19.21 25.12
CA MET A 377 -8.27 -20.38 25.31
C MET A 377 -7.65 -20.42 26.70
N CYS A 378 -7.26 -19.28 27.26
CA CYS A 378 -6.75 -19.20 28.63
C CYS A 378 -7.83 -19.58 29.65
N VAL A 379 -9.06 -19.09 29.47
CA VAL A 379 -10.19 -19.37 30.36
C VAL A 379 -10.64 -20.84 30.29
N ALA A 380 -10.66 -21.42 29.08
CA ALA A 380 -11.13 -22.77 28.86
C ALA A 380 -10.15 -23.87 29.32
N ASN A 381 -8.87 -23.53 29.55
CA ASN A 381 -7.85 -24.50 29.90
C ASN A 381 -7.61 -24.55 31.43
N PRO A 382 -7.87 -25.70 32.09
CA PRO A 382 -7.68 -25.85 33.54
C PRO A 382 -6.27 -25.51 34.03
N VAL A 383 -5.24 -25.72 33.20
CA VAL A 383 -3.83 -25.43 33.53
C VAL A 383 -3.61 -23.95 33.82
N PHE A 384 -4.39 -23.07 33.19
CA PHE A 384 -4.24 -21.62 33.29
C PHE A 384 -5.16 -20.98 34.33
N GLN A 385 -5.98 -21.76 35.03
CA GLN A 385 -6.92 -21.22 36.03
C GLN A 385 -6.20 -20.69 37.28
N GLU A 386 -5.05 -21.28 37.64
CA GLU A 386 -4.27 -20.90 38.81
C GLU A 386 -2.98 -20.12 38.47
N ALA A 387 -2.63 -20.03 37.18
CA ALA A 387 -1.41 -19.35 36.72
C ALA A 387 -1.67 -17.87 36.39
N GLU A 388 -0.67 -17.01 36.61
CA GLU A 388 -0.69 -15.64 36.08
C GLU A 388 -0.41 -15.67 34.57
N VAL A 389 -1.39 -15.27 33.77
CA VAL A 389 -1.32 -15.34 32.31
C VAL A 389 -1.34 -13.94 31.72
N THR A 390 -0.34 -13.65 30.88
CA THR A 390 -0.25 -12.37 30.16
C THR A 390 -0.42 -12.59 28.66
N VAL A 391 -1.52 -12.08 28.11
CA VAL A 391 -1.74 -12.01 26.66
C VAL A 391 -1.00 -10.80 26.10
N VAL A 392 -0.09 -11.03 25.16
CA VAL A 392 0.74 -10.00 24.55
C VAL A 392 0.20 -9.67 23.15
N SER A 393 -0.04 -8.39 22.85
CA SER A 393 -0.38 -7.91 21.51
C SER A 393 0.55 -6.80 21.07
N ASP A 394 0.86 -6.75 19.78
CA ASP A 394 1.62 -5.63 19.17
C ASP A 394 0.71 -4.48 18.70
N SER A 395 -0.60 -4.61 18.93
CA SER A 395 -1.59 -3.59 18.65
C SER A 395 -1.89 -2.74 19.89
N MET A 396 -1.14 -1.65 20.03
CA MET A 396 -1.35 -0.65 21.10
C MET A 396 -2.81 -0.17 21.17
N VAL A 397 -3.49 -0.10 20.02
CA VAL A 397 -4.88 0.32 19.92
C VAL A 397 -5.82 -0.75 20.47
N ALA A 398 -5.65 -2.01 20.08
CA ALA A 398 -6.51 -3.11 20.56
C ALA A 398 -6.32 -3.34 22.06
N THR A 399 -5.06 -3.39 22.54
CA THR A 399 -4.74 -3.48 23.98
C THR A 399 -5.38 -2.34 24.78
N SER A 400 -5.32 -1.10 24.26
CA SER A 400 -5.93 0.05 24.92
C SER A 400 -7.44 -0.07 25.04
N TRP A 401 -8.13 -0.57 24.01
CA TRP A 401 -9.58 -0.74 24.04
C TRP A 401 -10.04 -1.84 24.99
N VAL A 402 -9.32 -2.96 25.07
CA VAL A 402 -9.70 -4.02 26.02
C VAL A 402 -9.39 -3.63 27.47
N ASN A 403 -8.35 -2.82 27.74
CA ASN A 403 -7.97 -2.42 29.10
C ASN A 403 -8.58 -1.10 29.63
N ARG A 404 -9.09 -0.20 28.77
CA ARG A 404 -9.64 1.12 29.17
C ARG A 404 -11.13 1.25 28.83
N VAL A 405 -11.81 2.28 29.34
CA VAL A 405 -13.27 2.52 29.18
C VAL A 405 -13.67 3.10 27.79
N GLY A 406 -12.98 2.74 26.71
CA GLY A 406 -13.27 3.21 25.34
C GLY A 406 -13.34 2.07 24.34
N PHE A 407 -14.15 2.20 23.29
CA PHE A 407 -14.42 1.09 22.35
C PHE A 407 -13.87 1.29 20.94
N GLY A 408 -13.58 2.54 20.56
CA GLY A 408 -13.01 2.94 19.26
C GLY A 408 -13.88 2.68 18.03
N SER A 409 -14.59 1.54 17.99
CA SER A 409 -15.46 1.07 16.91
C SER A 409 -16.68 0.35 17.50
N LEU A 410 -17.88 0.83 17.17
CA LEU A 410 -19.15 0.20 17.60
C LEU A 410 -19.28 -1.27 17.14
N LYS A 411 -18.62 -1.66 16.04
CA LYS A 411 -18.66 -3.01 15.44
C LYS A 411 -18.11 -4.12 16.34
N HIS A 412 -17.21 -3.81 17.28
CA HIS A 412 -16.54 -4.82 18.13
C HIS A 412 -16.78 -4.60 19.62
N VAL A 413 -17.76 -3.75 19.97
CA VAL A 413 -18.11 -3.45 21.37
C VAL A 413 -18.42 -4.72 22.15
N LYS A 414 -19.18 -5.65 21.56
CA LYS A 414 -19.51 -6.93 22.20
C LYS A 414 -18.25 -7.74 22.52
N THR A 415 -17.39 -7.97 21.52
CA THR A 415 -16.12 -8.69 21.70
C THR A 415 -15.21 -8.02 22.73
N ILE A 416 -15.14 -6.68 22.75
CA ILE A 416 -14.35 -5.93 23.75
C ILE A 416 -14.93 -6.16 25.16
N TYR A 417 -16.26 -6.15 25.32
CA TYR A 417 -16.89 -6.43 26.61
C TYR A 417 -16.71 -7.88 27.05
N ASP A 418 -16.76 -8.83 26.13
CA ASP A 418 -16.51 -10.25 26.41
C ASP A 418 -15.07 -10.42 26.92
N VAL A 419 -14.07 -9.80 26.26
CA VAL A 419 -12.68 -9.78 26.76
C VAL A 419 -12.58 -9.18 28.15
N ARG A 420 -13.19 -8.02 28.39
CA ARG A 420 -13.18 -7.38 29.73
C ARG A 420 -13.82 -8.26 30.80
N SER A 421 -14.90 -8.96 30.45
CA SER A 421 -15.55 -9.90 31.36
C SER A 421 -14.60 -11.05 31.72
N MET A 422 -13.89 -11.60 30.74
CA MET A 422 -12.89 -12.65 30.99
C MET A 422 -11.76 -12.16 31.90
N ILE A 423 -11.22 -10.96 31.67
CA ILE A 423 -10.20 -10.35 32.55
C ILE A 423 -10.73 -10.16 33.98
N ASN A 424 -11.97 -9.68 34.13
CA ASN A 424 -12.55 -9.42 35.45
C ASN A 424 -12.88 -10.70 36.21
N LEU A 425 -13.35 -11.74 35.52
CA LEU A 425 -13.69 -13.04 36.11
C LEU A 425 -12.44 -13.87 36.42
N HIS A 426 -11.37 -13.70 35.64
CA HIS A 426 -10.10 -14.38 35.83
C HIS A 426 -9.03 -13.37 36.23
N GLY A 427 -8.96 -13.04 37.52
CA GLY A 427 -8.05 -12.01 38.07
C GLY A 427 -6.56 -12.24 37.82
N ASN A 428 -6.18 -13.41 37.33
CA ASN A 428 -4.81 -13.77 36.95
C ASN A 428 -4.51 -13.50 35.46
N LEU A 429 -5.49 -13.05 34.66
CA LEU A 429 -5.35 -12.76 33.23
C LEU A 429 -5.09 -11.26 33.01
N LYS A 430 -3.98 -10.94 32.33
CA LYS A 430 -3.60 -9.57 31.95
C LYS A 430 -3.38 -9.47 30.45
N ILE A 431 -3.63 -8.29 29.89
CA ILE A 431 -3.36 -8.00 28.48
C ILE A 431 -2.39 -6.83 28.40
N ILE A 432 -1.26 -7.01 27.74
CA ILE A 432 -0.23 -5.96 27.60
C ILE A 432 0.13 -5.73 26.14
N HIS A 433 0.64 -4.53 25.89
CA HIS A 433 1.21 -4.17 24.59
C HIS A 433 2.72 -4.42 24.62
N ALA A 434 3.23 -5.15 23.64
CA ALA A 434 4.66 -5.30 23.42
C ALA A 434 5.03 -4.99 21.96
N PRO A 435 6.25 -4.51 21.68
CA PRO A 435 6.71 -4.29 20.31
C PRO A 435 6.65 -5.58 19.48
N ARG A 436 6.33 -5.46 18.19
CA ARG A 436 6.19 -6.59 17.25
C ARG A 436 7.36 -7.59 17.25
N ALA A 437 8.59 -7.12 17.51
CA ALA A 437 9.76 -7.99 17.63
C ALA A 437 9.66 -9.03 18.76
N GLN A 438 8.93 -8.70 19.83
CA GLN A 438 8.66 -9.57 20.97
C GLN A 438 7.38 -10.40 20.80
N ASN A 439 6.60 -10.16 19.74
CA ASN A 439 5.39 -10.92 19.39
C ASN A 439 5.55 -11.70 18.07
N SER A 440 6.79 -12.05 17.72
CA SER A 440 7.15 -12.60 16.40
C SER A 440 6.48 -13.93 16.10
N PHE A 441 6.22 -14.76 17.12
CA PHE A 441 5.55 -16.04 16.97
C PHE A 441 4.05 -15.92 16.67
N ALA A 442 3.31 -15.10 17.43
CA ALA A 442 1.90 -14.83 17.15
C ALA A 442 1.72 -14.12 15.80
N ASP A 443 2.64 -13.21 15.44
CA ASP A 443 2.67 -12.56 14.13
C ASP A 443 2.87 -13.58 13.01
N MET A 444 3.77 -14.55 13.18
CA MET A 444 3.96 -15.65 12.23
C MET A 444 2.69 -16.50 12.06
N LEU A 445 2.01 -16.86 13.16
CA LEU A 445 0.77 -17.67 13.12
C LEU A 445 -0.39 -16.91 12.46
N ALA A 446 -0.61 -15.66 12.86
CA ALA A 446 -1.64 -14.79 12.27
C ALA A 446 -1.38 -14.55 10.77
N LYS A 447 -0.10 -14.48 10.37
CA LYS A 447 0.27 -14.36 8.96
C LYS A 447 0.11 -15.65 8.17
N ARG A 448 0.31 -16.83 8.75
CA ARG A 448 0.04 -18.12 8.09
C ARG A 448 -1.46 -18.42 7.94
N GLY A 449 -2.31 -17.80 8.75
CA GLY A 449 -3.75 -18.06 8.75
C GLY A 449 -4.10 -19.43 9.34
N SER A 450 -3.27 -19.95 10.26
CA SER A 450 -3.54 -21.23 10.93
C SER A 450 -4.73 -21.07 11.89
N ASN A 451 -5.74 -21.93 11.72
CA ASN A 451 -6.88 -22.07 12.63
C ASN A 451 -6.72 -23.26 13.59
N ASN A 452 -5.56 -23.92 13.62
CA ASN A 452 -5.36 -25.12 14.43
C ASN A 452 -5.03 -24.78 15.89
N GLU A 453 -5.86 -25.25 16.81
CA GLU A 453 -5.71 -25.02 18.27
C GLU A 453 -4.40 -25.58 18.86
N ARG A 454 -3.76 -26.55 18.19
CA ARG A 454 -2.48 -27.13 18.62
C ARG A 454 -1.27 -26.23 18.35
N ASP A 455 -1.35 -25.32 17.39
CA ASP A 455 -0.21 -24.45 17.00
C ASP A 455 -0.09 -23.21 17.90
N LEU A 456 -1.14 -22.90 18.67
CA LEU A 456 -1.26 -21.70 19.50
C LEU A 456 -0.75 -21.89 20.95
N MET A 457 -0.37 -23.11 21.34
CA MET A 457 0.15 -23.38 22.67
C MET A 457 1.68 -23.51 22.61
N PHE A 458 2.38 -22.48 23.08
CA PHE A 458 3.73 -22.63 23.59
C PHE A 458 3.75 -22.09 25.01
N VAL A 459 4.09 -22.96 25.96
CA VAL A 459 4.45 -22.59 27.33
C VAL A 459 5.95 -22.32 27.27
N GLY A 460 6.35 -21.06 27.40
CA GLY A 460 7.73 -20.72 27.75
C GLY A 460 7.88 -20.87 29.27
N ASP A 461 9.00 -21.45 29.70
CA ASP A 461 9.45 -21.43 31.11
C ASP A 461 9.62 -19.99 31.63
#